data_AF-A0A9Q2WDE0-F1
#
_entry.id   AF-A0A9Q2WDE0-F1
#
_cell.length_a   1.000
_cell.length_b   1.000
_cell.length_c   1.000
_cell.angle_alpha   90.00
_cell.angle_beta   90.00
_cell.angle_gamma   90.00
#
_symmetry.space_group_name_H-M   'P 1'
#
loop_
_entity.id
_entity.type
_entity.pdbx_description
1 polymer ?
#
loop_
_entity_poly.entity_id
_entity_poly.type
_entity_poly.pdbx_seq_one_letter_code
_entity_poly.pdbx_strand_id
1 'polypeptide(L)'
;MKDEDYLFTIRDGKSRSRYWLAGMDWAPTERQKFRLPPFQPIKSRSGRTDGIGVHTSTGQFNKRDTGQSVAGSGRLPVRHRRHQLFSLALAFCASTRNGYGIYRLSSTDFVFLASINGVPAVTADKTGSADKMQGLLTLFLSMNEPPPEGWVCLASVENPLDANSLFAGLSARRRQQCRVHVDGLRRQRWLLACAILLLSTGAIAWWQTATPPEEPVLTAEEIQARARAMFASQAKPKVLPHPWAREVTAQALIDDCQRKTDPALHVLGSWKLASGTCSPDGITLLYQIMPGGTVEGFLARSQEVFGVTPVFNLKEGGREARISLPPPDRPLRDEAVPDSSLQLIRILSWFQRQQITLNITDVAMPPVLPGSNGEPPPVQDWQEYAFSFSAPLPAIILFDGLDETGIRLTRLTFELNGSAFSYTTEGKIYASAK
;
A
#
# COMPACT_ATOMS: atom_id res chain seq x y z
N MET A 1 -47.81 -36.38 4.53
CA MET A 1 -47.03 -35.68 3.48
C MET A 1 -47.15 -36.54 2.24
N LYS A 2 -47.78 -36.04 1.17
CA LYS A 2 -48.18 -36.87 0.02
C LYS A 2 -46.93 -37.51 -0.60
N ASP A 3 -46.89 -38.83 -0.66
CA ASP A 3 -45.83 -39.64 -1.30
C ASP A 3 -45.83 -39.47 -2.85
N GLU A 4 -46.72 -38.61 -3.35
CA GLU A 4 -47.00 -38.33 -4.77
C GLU A 4 -45.87 -37.57 -5.49
N ASP A 5 -44.90 -37.01 -4.77
CA ASP A 5 -43.84 -36.16 -5.36
C ASP A 5 -42.52 -36.92 -5.64
N TYR A 6 -42.40 -38.20 -5.26
CA TYR A 6 -41.19 -39.01 -5.47
C TYR A 6 -41.36 -40.07 -6.56
N LEU A 7 -40.28 -40.35 -7.27
CA LEU A 7 -40.22 -41.43 -8.24
C LEU A 7 -40.38 -42.78 -7.56
N PHE A 8 -41.12 -43.69 -8.21
CA PHE A 8 -41.27 -45.06 -7.74
C PHE A 8 -39.94 -45.80 -7.92
N THR A 9 -39.47 -46.49 -6.88
CA THR A 9 -38.18 -47.19 -6.90
C THR A 9 -38.36 -48.70 -6.86
N ILE A 10 -37.86 -49.40 -7.87
CA ILE A 10 -37.78 -50.86 -7.90
C ILE A 10 -36.35 -51.28 -7.57
N ARG A 11 -36.17 -52.18 -6.61
CA ARG A 11 -34.83 -52.72 -6.27
C ARG A 11 -34.43 -53.77 -7.30
N ASP A 12 -33.19 -53.71 -7.78
CA ASP A 12 -32.62 -54.78 -8.60
C ASP A 12 -32.33 -56.02 -7.73
N GLY A 13 -32.98 -57.15 -8.02
CA GLY A 13 -32.76 -58.40 -7.27
C GLY A 13 -31.30 -58.89 -7.29
N LYS A 14 -30.50 -58.48 -8.28
CA LYS A 14 -29.08 -58.85 -8.42
C LYS A 14 -28.13 -57.92 -7.64
N SER A 15 -28.60 -56.84 -7.00
CA SER A 15 -27.74 -55.97 -6.21
C SER A 15 -28.50 -55.08 -5.23
N ARG A 16 -28.05 -55.10 -3.97
CA ARG A 16 -28.61 -54.25 -2.90
C ARG A 16 -28.39 -52.75 -3.09
N SER A 17 -27.52 -52.35 -4.02
CA SER A 17 -27.17 -50.95 -4.25
C SER A 17 -27.76 -50.37 -5.55
N ARG A 18 -28.51 -51.14 -6.33
CA ARG A 18 -29.07 -50.75 -7.64
C ARG A 18 -30.59 -50.60 -7.58
N TYR A 19 -31.08 -49.49 -8.11
CA TYR A 19 -32.51 -49.17 -8.16
C TYR A 19 -32.91 -48.68 -9.55
N TRP A 20 -34.10 -49.09 -9.98
CA TRP A 20 -34.77 -48.67 -11.20
C TRP A 20 -35.89 -47.70 -10.87
N LEU A 21 -36.00 -46.65 -11.67
CA LEU A 21 -36.90 -45.52 -11.44
C LEU A 21 -38.04 -45.54 -12.45
N ALA A 22 -39.25 -45.39 -11.94
CA ALA A 22 -40.47 -45.16 -12.71
C ALA A 22 -41.07 -43.81 -12.31
N GLY A 23 -41.78 -43.16 -13.22
CA GLY A 23 -42.44 -41.88 -12.94
C GLY A 23 -41.66 -40.64 -13.40
N MET A 24 -40.59 -40.78 -14.21
CA MET A 24 -39.76 -39.63 -14.57
C MET A 24 -40.51 -38.66 -15.48
N ASP A 25 -40.27 -37.37 -15.29
CA ASP A 25 -40.79 -36.31 -16.16
C ASP A 25 -39.87 -36.11 -17.36
N TRP A 26 -40.35 -36.52 -18.54
CA TRP A 26 -39.63 -36.41 -19.80
C TRP A 26 -40.03 -35.13 -20.54
N ALA A 27 -39.03 -34.31 -20.90
CA ALA A 27 -39.24 -33.09 -21.66
C ALA A 27 -38.22 -32.99 -22.81
N PRO A 28 -38.58 -32.37 -23.95
CA PRO A 28 -37.64 -32.14 -25.03
C PRO A 28 -36.50 -31.23 -24.57
N THR A 29 -35.26 -31.59 -24.92
CA THR A 29 -34.08 -30.79 -24.60
C THR A 29 -33.97 -29.65 -25.61
N GLU A 30 -34.39 -28.43 -25.23
CA GLU A 30 -34.09 -27.25 -26.06
C GLU A 30 -32.58 -26.97 -26.08
N ARG A 31 -32.05 -26.61 -27.26
CA ARG A 31 -30.70 -26.03 -27.36
C ARG A 31 -30.72 -24.66 -26.66
N GLN A 32 -30.38 -24.64 -25.37
CA GLN A 32 -29.95 -23.40 -24.73
C GLN A 32 -28.69 -22.92 -25.46
N LYS A 33 -28.86 -21.92 -26.34
CA LYS A 33 -27.74 -21.08 -26.79
C LYS A 33 -27.07 -20.58 -25.52
N PHE A 34 -25.80 -20.92 -25.35
CA PHE A 34 -24.98 -20.54 -24.21
C PHE A 34 -25.04 -19.01 -24.06
N ARG A 35 -25.95 -18.51 -23.23
CA ARG A 35 -25.88 -17.16 -22.67
C ARG A 35 -25.31 -17.34 -21.27
N LEU A 36 -24.27 -16.56 -20.97
CA LEU A 36 -23.77 -16.42 -19.61
C LEU A 36 -24.98 -16.20 -18.69
N PRO A 37 -25.10 -16.95 -17.57
CA PRO A 37 -26.24 -16.82 -16.70
C PRO A 37 -26.27 -15.37 -16.19
N PRO A 38 -27.38 -14.61 -16.38
CA PRO A 38 -27.53 -13.38 -15.64
C PRO A 38 -27.56 -13.76 -14.17
N PHE A 39 -26.75 -13.06 -13.36
CA PHE A 39 -26.82 -13.15 -11.91
C PHE A 39 -28.20 -12.64 -11.47
N GLN A 40 -29.19 -13.52 -11.50
CA GLN A 40 -30.43 -13.33 -10.79
C GLN A 40 -30.41 -14.29 -9.60
N PRO A 41 -30.52 -13.77 -8.36
CA PRO A 41 -30.70 -14.63 -7.22
C PRO A 41 -32.01 -15.41 -7.45
N ILE A 42 -31.88 -16.72 -7.64
CA ILE A 42 -33.02 -17.62 -7.61
C ILE A 42 -33.63 -17.45 -6.23
N LYS A 43 -34.75 -16.71 -6.17
CA LYS A 43 -35.61 -16.68 -5.00
C LYS A 43 -35.94 -18.13 -4.69
N SER A 44 -35.36 -18.64 -3.61
CA SER A 44 -35.72 -19.94 -3.07
C SER A 44 -37.22 -19.89 -2.83
N ARG A 45 -37.98 -20.64 -3.64
CA ARG A 45 -39.34 -20.96 -3.25
C ARG A 45 -39.22 -21.78 -1.99
N SER A 46 -39.49 -21.10 -0.89
CA SER A 46 -39.75 -21.62 0.45
C SER A 46 -40.58 -22.90 0.35
N GLY A 47 -40.00 -24.00 0.80
CA GLY A 47 -40.60 -25.31 0.80
C GLY A 47 -39.49 -26.33 1.04
N ARG A 48 -39.16 -26.55 2.30
CA ARG A 48 -38.18 -27.55 2.75
C ARG A 48 -38.69 -28.94 2.34
N THR A 49 -38.28 -29.42 1.15
CA THR A 49 -38.58 -30.76 0.66
C THR A 49 -37.28 -31.58 0.64
N ASP A 50 -37.16 -32.56 1.55
CA ASP A 50 -35.99 -33.44 1.78
C ASP A 50 -35.71 -34.45 0.63
N GLY A 51 -35.70 -33.97 -0.62
CA GLY A 51 -35.47 -34.79 -1.82
C GLY A 51 -34.15 -34.47 -2.53
N ILE A 52 -33.56 -35.47 -3.19
CA ILE A 52 -32.49 -35.29 -4.17
C ILE A 52 -33.08 -35.22 -5.59
N GLY A 53 -32.63 -34.26 -6.38
CA GLY A 53 -32.93 -34.21 -7.81
C GLY A 53 -32.13 -35.24 -8.58
N VAL A 54 -32.76 -35.86 -9.57
CA VAL A 54 -32.11 -36.79 -10.50
C VAL A 54 -32.41 -36.40 -11.94
N HIS A 55 -31.43 -36.59 -12.82
CA HIS A 55 -31.55 -36.31 -14.24
C HIS A 55 -30.89 -37.39 -15.11
N THR A 56 -31.42 -37.55 -16.31
CA THR A 56 -30.78 -38.27 -17.41
C THR A 56 -31.18 -37.65 -18.74
N SER A 57 -30.41 -37.90 -19.79
CA SER A 57 -30.68 -37.36 -21.13
C SER A 57 -30.39 -38.43 -22.17
N THR A 58 -31.27 -38.58 -23.15
CA THR A 58 -31.11 -39.50 -24.27
C THR A 58 -31.44 -38.84 -25.61
N GLY A 59 -31.07 -39.48 -26.71
CA GLY A 59 -31.24 -39.00 -28.08
C GLY A 59 -29.93 -38.62 -28.79
N GLN A 60 -29.96 -38.60 -30.13
CA GLN A 60 -28.82 -38.19 -30.97
C GLN A 60 -28.91 -36.71 -31.31
N PHE A 61 -27.88 -35.93 -30.95
CA PHE A 61 -27.65 -34.61 -31.54
C PHE A 61 -26.89 -34.78 -32.85
N ASN A 62 -27.60 -34.91 -33.97
CA ASN A 62 -26.96 -34.81 -35.28
C ASN A 62 -26.97 -33.35 -35.77
N LYS A 63 -25.85 -32.87 -36.34
CA LYS A 63 -25.70 -31.45 -36.73
C LYS A 63 -26.60 -31.00 -37.89
N ARG A 64 -27.21 -31.93 -38.62
CA ARG A 64 -27.98 -31.66 -39.84
C ARG A 64 -29.45 -32.09 -39.77
N ASP A 65 -29.88 -32.72 -38.68
CA ASP A 65 -31.27 -33.15 -38.51
C ASP A 65 -31.66 -32.91 -37.05
N THR A 66 -32.85 -32.36 -36.82
CA THR A 66 -33.38 -32.00 -35.50
C THR A 66 -33.77 -33.27 -34.74
N GLY A 67 -32.78 -34.10 -34.40
CA GLY A 67 -32.97 -35.28 -33.58
C GLY A 67 -33.58 -34.89 -32.24
N GLN A 68 -34.70 -35.52 -31.88
CA GLN A 68 -35.39 -35.30 -30.61
C GLN A 68 -34.51 -35.82 -29.47
N SER A 69 -33.79 -34.94 -28.80
CA SER A 69 -33.19 -35.24 -27.50
C SER A 69 -34.22 -34.98 -26.42
N VAL A 70 -34.32 -35.89 -25.46
CA VAL A 70 -35.27 -35.81 -24.35
C VAL A 70 -34.49 -35.93 -23.05
N ALA A 71 -34.82 -35.08 -22.09
CA ALA A 71 -34.27 -35.11 -20.75
C ALA A 71 -35.36 -35.62 -19.78
N GLY A 72 -34.98 -36.59 -18.96
CA GLY A 72 -35.81 -37.14 -17.90
C GLY A 72 -35.35 -36.57 -16.57
N SER A 73 -36.27 -36.06 -15.76
CA SER A 73 -35.99 -35.55 -14.43
C SER A 73 -36.95 -36.09 -13.38
N GLY A 74 -36.58 -36.00 -12.12
CA GLY A 74 -37.48 -36.31 -11.02
C GLY A 74 -36.80 -36.19 -9.67
N ARG A 75 -37.50 -36.61 -8.62
CA ARG A 75 -37.04 -36.50 -7.24
C ARG A 75 -37.05 -37.85 -6.54
N LEU A 76 -36.06 -38.05 -5.66
CA LEU A 76 -35.97 -39.22 -4.81
C LEU A 76 -35.72 -38.83 -3.35
N PRO A 77 -36.07 -39.68 -2.38
CA PRO A 77 -35.64 -39.51 -1.00
C PRO A 77 -34.11 -39.53 -0.88
N VAL A 78 -33.53 -38.73 0.03
CA VAL A 78 -32.07 -38.60 0.22
C VAL A 78 -31.33 -39.93 0.40
N ARG A 79 -31.98 -40.95 0.99
CA ARG A 79 -31.40 -42.29 1.17
C ARG A 79 -30.86 -42.91 -0.12
N HIS A 80 -31.44 -42.54 -1.28
CA HIS A 80 -31.03 -43.05 -2.59
C HIS A 80 -29.79 -42.35 -3.19
N ARG A 81 -29.23 -41.32 -2.53
CA ARG A 81 -28.14 -40.48 -3.07
C ARG A 81 -26.87 -41.25 -3.47
N ARG A 82 -26.52 -42.29 -2.70
CA ARG A 82 -25.31 -43.09 -2.91
C ARG A 82 -25.55 -44.34 -3.76
N HIS A 83 -26.78 -44.54 -4.23
CA HIS A 83 -27.17 -45.71 -4.99
C HIS A 83 -26.93 -45.53 -6.48
N GLN A 84 -26.90 -46.67 -7.17
CA GLN A 84 -26.83 -46.74 -8.60
C GLN A 84 -28.24 -46.71 -9.18
N LEU A 85 -28.57 -45.61 -9.87
CA LEU A 85 -29.92 -45.32 -10.33
C LEU A 85 -30.03 -45.52 -11.84
N PHE A 86 -31.12 -46.15 -12.28
CA PHE A 86 -31.40 -46.42 -13.70
C PHE A 86 -32.86 -46.11 -14.03
N SER A 87 -33.17 -45.72 -15.28
CA SER A 87 -34.53 -45.39 -15.71
C SER A 87 -35.22 -46.59 -16.38
N LEU A 88 -36.46 -46.89 -15.99
CA LEU A 88 -37.28 -47.92 -16.63
C LEU A 88 -37.72 -47.53 -18.04
N ALA A 89 -38.03 -46.25 -18.28
CA ALA A 89 -38.37 -45.78 -19.62
C ALA A 89 -37.21 -45.98 -20.60
N LEU A 90 -35.96 -45.75 -20.16
CA LEU A 90 -34.80 -46.06 -20.99
C LEU A 90 -34.60 -47.57 -21.22
N ALA A 91 -34.91 -48.42 -20.23
CA ALA A 91 -34.90 -49.87 -20.42
C ALA A 91 -35.95 -50.33 -21.45
N PHE A 92 -37.15 -49.75 -21.40
CA PHE A 92 -38.21 -50.00 -22.39
C PHE A 92 -37.81 -49.53 -23.79
N CYS A 93 -37.20 -48.36 -23.92
CA CYS A 93 -36.71 -47.89 -25.22
C CYS A 93 -35.57 -48.77 -25.78
N ALA A 94 -34.89 -49.54 -24.93
CA ALA A 94 -33.89 -50.50 -25.37
C ALA A 94 -34.50 -51.81 -25.91
N SER A 95 -35.78 -52.09 -25.65
CA SER A 95 -36.49 -53.27 -26.18
C SER A 95 -37.34 -52.95 -27.41
N THR A 96 -37.92 -51.75 -27.51
CA THR A 96 -38.69 -51.31 -28.68
C THR A 96 -38.41 -49.87 -29.09
N ARG A 97 -38.40 -49.65 -30.41
CA ARG A 97 -38.20 -48.33 -31.02
C ARG A 97 -39.48 -47.51 -31.10
N ASN A 98 -40.61 -48.14 -31.47
CA ASN A 98 -41.92 -47.50 -31.55
C ASN A 98 -42.95 -48.44 -30.91
N GLY A 99 -43.41 -48.12 -29.71
CA GLY A 99 -44.33 -48.99 -29.01
C GLY A 99 -44.69 -48.48 -27.63
N TYR A 100 -45.65 -49.15 -27.01
CA TYR A 100 -46.10 -48.84 -25.66
C TYR A 100 -46.32 -50.14 -24.86
N GLY A 101 -46.36 -50.01 -23.54
CA GLY A 101 -46.64 -51.13 -22.66
C GLY A 101 -46.99 -50.67 -21.25
N ILE A 102 -47.86 -51.44 -20.60
CA ILE A 102 -48.29 -51.19 -19.23
C ILE A 102 -47.75 -52.32 -18.35
N TYR A 103 -46.88 -51.95 -17.41
CA TYR A 103 -46.16 -52.89 -16.56
C TYR A 103 -46.60 -52.77 -15.11
N ARG A 104 -46.70 -53.90 -14.43
CA ARG A 104 -47.04 -53.97 -13.01
C ARG A 104 -45.84 -53.57 -12.16
N LEU A 105 -46.04 -52.62 -11.24
CA LEU A 105 -45.06 -52.19 -10.24
C LEU A 105 -45.32 -52.81 -8.87
N SER A 106 -46.60 -52.87 -8.48
CA SER A 106 -47.11 -53.44 -7.24
C SER A 106 -48.43 -54.19 -7.50
N SER A 107 -49.13 -54.67 -6.47
CA SER A 107 -50.46 -55.26 -6.66
C SER A 107 -51.50 -54.27 -7.19
N THR A 108 -51.30 -52.97 -7.00
CA THR A 108 -52.27 -51.91 -7.33
C THR A 108 -51.70 -50.84 -8.25
N ASP A 109 -50.38 -50.73 -8.36
CA ASP A 109 -49.69 -49.72 -9.16
C ASP A 109 -49.12 -50.30 -10.45
N PHE A 110 -49.27 -49.53 -11.51
CA PHE A 110 -48.76 -49.79 -12.84
C PHE A 110 -47.93 -48.61 -13.34
N VAL A 111 -47.10 -48.85 -14.35
CA VAL A 111 -46.42 -47.81 -15.11
C VAL A 111 -46.75 -47.93 -16.59
N PHE A 112 -47.15 -46.81 -17.19
CA PHE A 112 -47.29 -46.66 -18.63
C PHE A 112 -45.96 -46.22 -19.24
N LEU A 113 -45.41 -47.02 -20.13
CA LEU A 113 -44.18 -46.74 -20.86
C LEU A 113 -44.47 -46.69 -22.36
N ALA A 114 -43.87 -45.72 -23.05
CA ALA A 114 -43.94 -45.62 -24.50
C ALA A 114 -42.64 -45.06 -25.07
N SER A 115 -42.31 -45.53 -26.26
CA SER A 115 -41.09 -45.21 -27.00
C SER A 115 -41.50 -44.70 -28.37
N ILE A 116 -40.99 -43.53 -28.76
CA ILE A 116 -41.13 -42.94 -30.09
C ILE A 116 -39.71 -42.79 -30.63
N ASN A 117 -39.41 -43.39 -31.77
CA ASN A 117 -38.09 -43.39 -32.39
C ASN A 117 -36.94 -43.84 -31.48
N GLY A 118 -37.23 -44.66 -30.46
CA GLY A 118 -36.24 -45.17 -29.50
C GLY A 118 -35.95 -44.21 -28.34
N VAL A 119 -36.75 -43.16 -28.17
CA VAL A 119 -36.70 -42.27 -27.00
C VAL A 119 -38.02 -42.29 -26.23
N PRO A 120 -38.00 -42.06 -24.90
CA PRO A 120 -39.23 -42.01 -24.11
C PRO A 120 -40.19 -40.92 -24.60
N ALA A 121 -41.47 -41.25 -24.75
CA ALA A 121 -42.49 -40.26 -25.04
C ALA A 121 -42.71 -39.33 -23.84
N VAL A 122 -43.01 -38.05 -24.09
CA VAL A 122 -43.25 -37.03 -23.05
C VAL A 122 -44.44 -37.39 -22.15
N THR A 123 -45.44 -38.08 -22.70
CA THR A 123 -46.62 -38.55 -21.96
C THR A 123 -46.43 -39.90 -21.26
N ALA A 124 -45.26 -40.53 -21.43
CA ALA A 124 -44.94 -41.83 -20.86
C ALA A 124 -44.18 -41.72 -19.52
N ASP A 125 -43.85 -42.89 -18.96
CA ASP A 125 -43.20 -43.04 -17.65
C ASP A 125 -44.04 -42.44 -16.53
N LYS A 126 -45.34 -42.77 -16.53
CA LYS A 126 -46.31 -42.32 -15.52
C LYS A 126 -46.84 -43.50 -14.74
N THR A 127 -46.92 -43.35 -13.43
CA THR A 127 -47.37 -44.38 -12.50
C THR A 127 -48.80 -44.14 -11.99
N GLY A 128 -49.49 -45.20 -11.60
CA GLY A 128 -50.79 -45.13 -10.93
C GLY A 128 -51.67 -46.36 -11.17
N SER A 129 -53.00 -46.21 -10.97
CA SER A 129 -53.97 -47.29 -11.09
C SER A 129 -54.24 -47.73 -12.54
N ALA A 130 -54.87 -48.89 -12.71
CA ALA A 130 -55.25 -49.44 -14.02
C ALA A 130 -56.09 -48.45 -14.87
N ASP A 131 -57.08 -47.79 -14.27
CA ASP A 131 -57.94 -46.81 -14.96
C ASP A 131 -57.12 -45.61 -15.48
N LYS A 132 -56.14 -45.15 -14.69
CA LYS A 132 -55.22 -44.09 -15.12
C LYS A 132 -54.35 -44.55 -16.30
N MET A 133 -53.93 -45.81 -16.32
CA MET A 133 -53.15 -46.35 -17.44
C MET A 133 -53.96 -46.43 -18.73
N GLN A 134 -55.24 -46.80 -18.65
CA GLN A 134 -56.14 -46.78 -19.83
C GLN A 134 -56.32 -45.36 -20.37
N GLY A 135 -56.56 -44.37 -19.49
CA GLY A 135 -56.65 -42.96 -19.90
C GLY A 135 -55.36 -42.44 -20.54
N LEU A 136 -54.19 -42.79 -20.00
CA LEU A 136 -52.90 -42.43 -20.58
C LEU A 136 -52.64 -43.10 -21.92
N LEU A 137 -53.06 -44.36 -22.09
CA LEU A 137 -52.96 -45.06 -23.37
C LEU A 137 -53.83 -44.39 -24.44
N THR A 138 -55.09 -44.09 -24.14
CA THR A 138 -55.98 -43.37 -25.05
C THR A 138 -55.39 -42.00 -25.42
N LEU A 139 -54.87 -41.26 -24.43
CA LEU A 139 -54.23 -39.97 -24.67
C LEU A 139 -53.01 -40.11 -25.59
N PHE A 140 -52.12 -41.08 -25.32
CA PHE A 140 -50.93 -41.33 -26.14
C PHE A 140 -51.29 -41.65 -27.60
N LEU A 141 -52.27 -42.53 -27.82
CA LEU A 141 -52.71 -42.90 -29.17
C LEU A 141 -53.41 -41.76 -29.90
N SER A 142 -54.11 -40.88 -29.17
CA SER A 142 -54.77 -39.70 -29.77
C SER A 142 -53.78 -38.60 -30.16
N MET A 143 -52.66 -38.50 -29.46
CA MET A 143 -51.68 -37.41 -29.60
C MET A 143 -50.55 -37.73 -30.60
N ASN A 144 -50.35 -39.00 -30.96
CA ASN A 144 -49.22 -39.44 -31.78
C ASN A 144 -49.71 -40.25 -32.98
N GLU A 145 -49.32 -39.83 -34.18
CA GLU A 145 -49.60 -40.59 -35.40
C GLU A 145 -48.88 -41.96 -35.38
N PRO A 146 -49.55 -43.04 -35.79
CA PRO A 146 -48.93 -44.37 -35.80
C PRO A 146 -47.79 -44.41 -36.83
N PRO A 147 -46.66 -45.06 -36.50
CA PRO A 147 -45.61 -45.30 -37.49
C PRO A 147 -46.13 -46.23 -38.60
N PRO A 148 -45.45 -46.33 -39.75
CA PRO A 148 -45.89 -47.16 -40.88
C PRO A 148 -46.14 -48.63 -40.53
N GLU A 149 -45.40 -49.17 -39.54
CA GLU A 149 -45.51 -50.54 -39.05
C GLU A 149 -46.56 -50.72 -37.92
N GLY A 150 -47.22 -49.63 -37.51
CA GLY A 150 -48.11 -49.59 -36.36
C GLY A 150 -47.38 -49.56 -35.01
N TRP A 151 -48.13 -49.32 -33.94
CA TRP A 151 -47.58 -49.34 -32.59
C TRP A 151 -47.38 -50.77 -32.10
N VAL A 152 -46.17 -51.09 -31.63
CA VAL A 152 -45.92 -52.38 -30.96
C VAL A 152 -46.43 -52.33 -29.52
N CYS A 153 -47.46 -53.12 -29.21
CA CYS A 153 -47.94 -53.30 -27.84
C CYS A 153 -47.19 -54.45 -27.16
N LEU A 154 -46.34 -54.13 -26.18
CA LEU A 154 -45.53 -55.13 -25.46
C LEU A 154 -46.21 -55.70 -24.21
N ALA A 155 -47.13 -54.94 -23.59
CA ALA A 155 -47.90 -55.35 -22.43
C ALA A 155 -49.19 -54.51 -22.34
N SER A 156 -50.34 -55.14 -22.06
CA SER A 156 -51.63 -54.46 -21.95
C SER A 156 -52.13 -54.42 -20.49
N VAL A 157 -53.20 -53.65 -20.22
CA VAL A 157 -53.79 -53.58 -18.87
C VAL A 157 -54.43 -54.91 -18.47
N GLU A 158 -54.97 -55.64 -19.44
CA GLU A 158 -55.62 -56.93 -19.25
C GLU A 158 -54.59 -58.03 -18.95
N ASN A 159 -53.40 -57.94 -19.54
CA ASN A 159 -52.28 -58.86 -19.33
C ASN A 159 -50.97 -58.11 -19.03
N PRO A 160 -50.86 -57.50 -17.83
CA PRO A 160 -49.71 -56.67 -17.49
C PRO A 160 -48.50 -57.55 -17.13
N LEU A 161 -47.35 -57.25 -17.73
CA LEU A 161 -46.07 -57.89 -17.39
C LEU A 161 -45.45 -57.23 -16.15
N ASP A 162 -44.65 -57.97 -15.38
CA ASP A 162 -43.87 -57.40 -14.26
C ASP A 162 -42.79 -56.45 -14.80
N ALA A 163 -42.65 -55.26 -14.23
CA ALA A 163 -41.62 -54.30 -14.58
C ALA A 163 -40.18 -54.88 -14.44
N ASN A 164 -39.96 -55.87 -13.57
CA ASN A 164 -38.68 -56.57 -13.47
C ASN A 164 -38.24 -57.24 -14.78
N SER A 165 -39.20 -57.65 -15.62
CA SER A 165 -38.92 -58.29 -16.92
C SER A 165 -38.16 -57.37 -17.88
N LEU A 166 -38.33 -56.05 -17.76
CA LEU A 166 -37.68 -55.06 -18.62
C LEU A 166 -36.17 -55.01 -18.46
N PHE A 167 -35.66 -55.34 -17.27
CA PHE A 167 -34.24 -55.19 -16.95
C PHE A 167 -33.53 -56.48 -16.53
N ALA A 168 -34.26 -57.58 -16.28
CA ALA A 168 -33.68 -58.85 -15.85
C ALA A 168 -32.59 -59.40 -16.81
N GLY A 169 -32.78 -59.18 -18.13
CA GLY A 169 -31.91 -59.66 -19.21
C GLY A 169 -30.98 -58.62 -19.85
N LEU A 170 -30.92 -57.38 -19.36
CA LEU A 170 -30.10 -56.34 -19.99
C LEU A 170 -28.60 -56.60 -19.83
N SER A 171 -27.85 -56.47 -20.94
CA SER A 171 -26.38 -56.48 -20.94
C SER A 171 -25.81 -55.29 -20.16
N ALA A 172 -24.56 -55.40 -19.70
CA ALA A 172 -23.90 -54.33 -18.94
C ALA A 172 -23.88 -53.00 -19.71
N ARG A 173 -23.66 -53.04 -21.03
CA ARG A 173 -23.65 -51.86 -21.90
C ARG A 173 -25.03 -51.20 -21.99
N ARG A 174 -26.10 -51.96 -22.22
CA ARG A 174 -27.48 -51.42 -22.27
C ARG A 174 -27.93 -50.89 -20.91
N ARG A 175 -27.54 -51.56 -19.82
CA ARG A 175 -27.79 -51.06 -18.45
C ARG A 175 -27.11 -49.72 -18.21
N GLN A 176 -25.86 -49.55 -18.65
CA GLN A 176 -25.14 -48.30 -18.48
C GLN A 176 -25.77 -47.14 -19.27
N GLN A 177 -26.39 -47.41 -20.42
CA GLN A 177 -27.15 -46.40 -21.17
C GLN A 177 -28.40 -45.91 -20.43
N CYS A 178 -28.95 -46.73 -19.54
CA CYS A 178 -30.12 -46.37 -18.72
C CYS A 178 -29.75 -45.55 -17.48
N ARG A 179 -28.49 -45.11 -17.33
CA ARG A 179 -27.98 -44.50 -16.10
C ARG A 179 -28.63 -43.16 -15.80
N VAL A 180 -28.99 -42.96 -14.54
CA VAL A 180 -29.51 -41.71 -14.00
C VAL A 180 -28.49 -41.11 -13.02
N HIS A 181 -28.31 -39.80 -13.09
CA HIS A 181 -27.34 -39.06 -12.28
C HIS A 181 -28.06 -38.21 -11.23
N VAL A 182 -27.45 -38.06 -10.06
CA VAL A 182 -27.95 -37.21 -8.97
C VAL A 182 -27.38 -35.79 -9.15
N ASP A 183 -28.23 -34.79 -9.01
CA ASP A 183 -27.83 -33.38 -9.10
C ASP A 183 -26.80 -32.99 -8.03
N GLY A 184 -25.85 -32.13 -8.40
CA GLY A 184 -24.90 -31.48 -7.46
C GLY A 184 -23.58 -32.22 -7.18
N LEU A 185 -23.48 -33.54 -7.37
CA LEU A 185 -22.22 -34.29 -7.13
C LEU A 185 -21.07 -33.86 -8.05
N ARG A 186 -21.38 -33.47 -9.30
CA ARG A 186 -20.39 -33.00 -10.27
C ARG A 186 -19.82 -31.64 -9.88
N ARG A 187 -20.66 -30.71 -9.40
CA ARG A 187 -20.26 -29.36 -9.00
C ARG A 187 -19.38 -29.38 -7.74
N GLN A 188 -19.68 -30.25 -6.78
CA GLN A 188 -18.89 -30.42 -5.56
C GLN A 188 -17.47 -30.96 -5.83
N ARG A 189 -17.30 -31.88 -6.79
CA ARG A 189 -15.98 -32.41 -7.18
C ARG A 189 -15.09 -31.34 -7.85
N TRP A 190 -15.68 -30.46 -8.66
CA TRP A 190 -14.94 -29.37 -9.30
C TRP A 190 -14.49 -28.31 -8.28
N LEU A 191 -15.33 -27.95 -7.31
CA LEU A 191 -14.95 -27.01 -6.25
C LEU A 191 -13.78 -27.52 -5.40
N LEU A 192 -13.76 -28.82 -5.07
CA LEU A 192 -12.65 -29.43 -4.33
C LEU A 192 -11.35 -29.45 -5.14
N ALA A 193 -11.41 -29.74 -6.44
CA ALA A 193 -10.23 -29.73 -7.30
C ALA A 193 -9.61 -28.32 -7.40
N CYS A 194 -10.43 -27.27 -7.52
CA CYS A 194 -9.95 -25.89 -7.53
C CYS A 194 -9.32 -25.48 -6.20
N ALA A 195 -9.86 -25.90 -5.06
CA ALA A 195 -9.31 -25.60 -3.74
C ALA A 195 -7.93 -26.24 -3.53
N ILE A 196 -7.74 -27.48 -3.96
CA ILE A 196 -6.44 -28.18 -3.89
C ILE A 196 -5.40 -27.48 -4.76
N LEU A 197 -5.78 -27.07 -5.97
CA LEU A 197 -4.89 -26.34 -6.88
C LEU A 197 -4.40 -25.03 -6.23
N LEU A 198 -5.32 -24.23 -5.67
CA LEU A 198 -4.97 -22.97 -5.00
C LEU A 198 -4.05 -23.16 -3.80
N LEU A 199 -4.28 -24.18 -2.98
CA LEU A 199 -3.41 -24.50 -1.84
C LEU A 199 -2.02 -24.95 -2.29
N SER A 200 -1.93 -25.75 -3.35
CA SER A 200 -0.63 -26.19 -3.91
C SER A 200 0.19 -25.02 -4.47
N THR A 201 -0.43 -24.08 -5.17
CA THR A 201 0.27 -22.89 -5.68
C THR A 201 0.76 -21.97 -4.56
N GLY A 202 -0.02 -21.83 -3.48
CA GLY A 202 0.37 -21.05 -2.30
C GLY A 202 1.56 -21.68 -1.55
N ALA A 203 1.58 -23.01 -1.41
CA ALA A 203 2.68 -23.71 -0.77
C ALA A 203 4.00 -23.63 -1.56
N ILE A 204 3.94 -23.71 -2.89
CA ILE A 204 5.12 -23.58 -3.76
C ILE A 204 5.70 -22.16 -3.68
N ALA A 205 4.85 -21.13 -3.72
CA ALA A 205 5.30 -19.74 -3.61
C ALA A 205 5.97 -19.45 -2.25
N TRP A 206 5.40 -19.97 -1.16
CA TRP A 206 5.99 -19.82 0.16
C TRP A 206 7.34 -20.55 0.29
N TRP A 207 7.43 -21.78 -0.22
CA TRP A 207 8.67 -22.56 -0.20
C TRP A 207 9.80 -21.87 -0.96
N GLN A 208 9.51 -21.28 -2.13
CA GLN A 208 10.51 -20.53 -2.93
C GLN A 208 11.06 -19.29 -2.19
N THR A 209 10.26 -18.67 -1.33
CA THR A 209 10.71 -17.52 -0.52
C THR A 209 11.39 -17.91 0.78
N ALA A 210 11.19 -19.14 1.26
CA ALA A 210 11.67 -19.60 2.57
C ALA A 210 12.99 -20.40 2.50
N THR A 211 13.38 -20.91 1.33
CA THR A 211 14.70 -21.51 1.13
C THR A 211 15.76 -20.41 0.93
N PRO A 212 16.74 -20.23 1.83
CA PRO A 212 17.87 -19.35 1.55
C PRO A 212 18.62 -19.88 0.31
N PRO A 213 18.93 -19.04 -0.68
CA PRO A 213 19.59 -19.49 -1.89
C PRO A 213 20.99 -20.02 -1.57
N GLU A 214 21.38 -21.13 -2.20
CA GLU A 214 22.75 -21.64 -2.20
C GLU A 214 23.67 -20.55 -2.77
N GLU A 215 24.73 -20.18 -2.04
CA GLU A 215 25.61 -19.07 -2.42
C GLU A 215 26.18 -19.32 -3.82
N PRO A 216 25.80 -18.53 -4.84
CA PRO A 216 26.46 -18.64 -6.13
C PRO A 216 27.91 -18.20 -5.95
N VAL A 217 28.84 -18.90 -6.58
CA VAL A 217 30.22 -18.40 -6.70
C VAL A 217 30.15 -17.15 -7.58
N LEU A 218 30.01 -15.99 -6.96
CA LEU A 218 29.96 -14.72 -7.67
C LEU A 218 31.26 -14.54 -8.44
N THR A 219 31.14 -14.14 -9.69
CA THR A 219 32.29 -13.68 -10.47
C THR A 219 32.92 -12.47 -9.77
N ALA A 220 34.24 -12.29 -9.86
CA ALA A 220 34.93 -11.16 -9.23
C ALA A 220 34.33 -9.80 -9.64
N GLU A 221 33.76 -9.71 -10.84
CA GLU A 221 33.05 -8.54 -11.35
C GLU A 221 31.72 -8.28 -10.62
N GLU A 222 30.94 -9.32 -10.33
CA GLU A 222 29.70 -9.19 -9.54
C GLU A 222 29.98 -8.87 -8.07
N ILE A 223 31.07 -9.40 -7.50
CA ILE A 223 31.53 -9.03 -6.16
C ILE A 223 31.91 -7.55 -6.13
N GLN A 224 32.66 -7.07 -7.12
CA GLN A 224 32.99 -5.65 -7.24
C GLN A 224 31.76 -4.78 -7.47
N ALA A 225 30.79 -5.21 -8.29
CA ALA A 225 29.56 -4.48 -8.54
C ALA A 225 28.69 -4.37 -7.28
N ARG A 226 28.56 -5.47 -6.52
CA ARG A 226 27.84 -5.47 -5.23
C ARG A 226 28.59 -4.68 -4.16
N ALA A 227 29.91 -4.76 -4.10
CA ALA A 227 30.71 -3.93 -3.21
C ALA A 227 30.52 -2.44 -3.53
N ARG A 228 30.62 -2.05 -4.81
CA ARG A 228 30.32 -0.68 -5.26
C ARG A 228 28.90 -0.26 -4.90
N ALA A 229 27.91 -1.13 -5.04
CA ALA A 229 26.53 -0.84 -4.66
C ALA A 229 26.34 -0.67 -3.14
N MET A 230 27.02 -1.47 -2.32
CA MET A 230 27.01 -1.32 -0.86
C MET A 230 27.70 -0.01 -0.43
N PHE A 231 28.87 0.31 -0.99
CA PHE A 231 29.57 1.57 -0.71
C PHE A 231 28.88 2.81 -1.31
N ALA A 232 28.09 2.67 -2.38
CA ALA A 232 27.30 3.76 -2.95
C ALA A 232 26.12 4.17 -2.05
N SER A 233 25.70 3.31 -1.11
CA SER A 233 24.59 3.58 -0.19
C SER A 233 25.01 4.14 1.17
N GLN A 234 26.27 4.54 1.34
CA GLN A 234 26.69 5.25 2.55
C GLN A 234 25.86 6.55 2.66
N ALA A 235 25.12 6.69 3.76
CA ALA A 235 24.43 7.92 4.09
C ALA A 235 25.43 9.07 3.98
N LYS A 236 25.12 10.09 3.18
CA LYS A 236 26.02 11.24 3.02
C LYS A 236 26.36 11.79 4.41
N PRO A 237 27.64 12.05 4.71
CA PRO A 237 28.03 12.60 5.99
C PRO A 237 27.22 13.86 6.27
N LYS A 238 26.66 13.97 7.47
CA LYS A 238 25.91 15.16 7.86
C LYS A 238 26.89 16.33 7.96
N VAL A 239 26.67 17.39 7.20
CA VAL A 239 27.47 18.61 7.29
C VAL A 239 27.12 19.35 8.58
N LEU A 240 28.14 19.80 9.31
CA LEU A 240 27.93 20.62 10.51
C LEU A 240 27.31 21.97 10.13
N PRO A 241 26.38 22.50 10.95
CA PRO A 241 25.79 23.81 10.67
C PRO A 241 26.87 24.90 10.67
N HIS A 242 26.76 25.84 9.72
CA HIS A 242 27.66 26.98 9.63
C HIS A 242 27.47 27.93 10.83
N PRO A 243 28.53 28.29 11.58
CA PRO A 243 28.41 29.21 12.72
C PRO A 243 27.93 30.60 12.31
N TRP A 244 28.46 31.14 11.20
CA TRP A 244 28.16 32.50 10.72
C TRP A 244 26.71 32.73 10.32
N ALA A 245 25.96 31.65 10.06
CA ALA A 245 24.52 31.68 9.82
C ALA A 245 23.71 32.16 11.03
N ARG A 246 24.31 32.15 12.23
CA ARG A 246 23.69 32.56 13.50
C ARG A 246 24.36 33.78 14.14
N GLU A 247 25.37 34.35 13.47
CA GLU A 247 26.10 35.52 13.94
C GLU A 247 25.69 36.76 13.13
N VAL A 248 25.76 37.94 13.76
CA VAL A 248 25.47 39.24 13.12
C VAL A 248 26.54 39.52 12.06
N THR A 249 26.14 40.06 10.91
CA THR A 249 27.12 40.45 9.87
C THR A 249 28.06 41.54 10.36
N ALA A 250 29.27 41.58 9.79
CA ALA A 250 30.29 42.55 10.18
C ALA A 250 29.79 43.99 10.02
N GLN A 251 29.19 44.30 8.86
CA GLN A 251 28.66 45.62 8.55
C GLN A 251 27.55 46.03 9.52
N ALA A 252 26.63 45.11 9.85
CA ALA A 252 25.54 45.42 10.77
C ALA A 252 26.05 45.75 12.19
N LEU A 253 27.08 45.04 12.66
CA LEU A 253 27.70 45.35 13.95
C LEU A 253 28.45 46.69 13.90
N ILE A 254 29.18 46.97 12.82
CA ILE A 254 29.88 48.25 12.63
C ILE A 254 28.88 49.41 12.62
N ASP A 255 27.81 49.30 11.83
CA ASP A 255 26.81 50.36 11.68
C ASP A 255 26.08 50.62 13.01
N ASP A 256 25.76 49.56 13.77
CA ASP A 256 25.15 49.71 15.09
C ASP A 256 26.10 50.35 16.11
N CYS A 257 27.36 49.94 16.10
CA CYS A 257 28.40 50.54 16.92
C CYS A 257 28.53 52.04 16.61
N GLN A 258 28.70 52.40 15.34
CA GLN A 258 28.84 53.78 14.85
C GLN A 258 27.65 54.66 15.27
N ARG A 259 26.40 54.18 15.12
CA ARG A 259 25.21 54.93 15.52
C ARG A 259 25.16 55.21 17.02
N LYS A 260 25.58 54.25 17.84
CA LYS A 260 25.53 54.33 19.30
C LYS A 260 26.77 55.02 19.92
N THR A 261 27.80 55.28 19.11
CA THR A 261 29.03 55.98 19.50
C THR A 261 29.25 57.28 18.73
N ASP A 262 28.18 57.87 18.20
CA ASP A 262 28.22 59.11 17.41
C ASP A 262 29.10 60.20 18.08
N PRO A 263 29.89 60.99 17.30
CA PRO A 263 30.64 62.15 17.79
C PRO A 263 29.88 63.07 18.75
N ALA A 264 28.58 63.28 18.52
CA ALA A 264 27.70 64.09 19.37
C ALA A 264 27.54 63.51 20.79
N LEU A 265 27.80 62.22 20.98
CA LEU A 265 27.68 61.49 22.24
C LEU A 265 28.98 61.44 23.05
N HIS A 266 30.09 61.99 22.52
CA HIS A 266 31.39 61.91 23.19
C HIS A 266 31.46 62.72 24.50
N VAL A 267 30.59 63.72 24.66
CA VAL A 267 30.45 64.48 25.91
C VAL A 267 28.99 64.52 26.33
N LEU A 268 28.69 63.99 27.52
CA LEU A 268 27.34 63.88 28.08
C LEU A 268 27.31 64.48 29.49
N GLY A 269 26.65 65.64 29.65
CA GLY A 269 26.45 66.24 30.97
C GLY A 269 27.75 66.51 31.75
N SER A 270 28.78 67.01 31.08
CA SER A 270 30.14 67.19 31.63
C SER A 270 30.83 65.89 32.01
N TRP A 271 30.53 64.81 31.30
CA TRP A 271 31.30 63.56 31.29
C TRP A 271 31.82 63.30 29.89
N LYS A 272 33.05 62.81 29.78
CA LYS A 272 33.67 62.45 28.50
C LYS A 272 33.67 60.95 28.31
N LEU A 273 33.42 60.50 27.09
CA LEU A 273 33.60 59.12 26.68
C LEU A 273 35.10 58.79 26.70
N ALA A 274 35.49 57.83 27.53
CA ALA A 274 36.88 57.40 27.68
C ALA A 274 37.18 56.18 26.80
N SER A 275 36.26 55.22 26.74
CA SER A 275 36.40 54.04 25.90
C SER A 275 35.04 53.39 25.64
N GLY A 276 35.02 52.45 24.69
CA GLY A 276 33.87 51.61 24.48
C GLY A 276 34.22 50.29 23.81
N THR A 277 33.34 49.33 23.98
CA THR A 277 33.44 48.00 23.40
C THR A 277 32.09 47.62 22.81
N CYS A 278 32.07 47.37 21.50
CA CYS A 278 30.91 46.83 20.79
C CYS A 278 31.16 45.34 20.52
N SER A 279 30.20 44.49 20.87
CA SER A 279 30.19 43.08 20.53
C SER A 279 28.80 42.65 20.08
N PRO A 280 28.63 41.44 19.51
CA PRO A 280 27.32 40.90 19.18
C PRO A 280 26.37 40.77 20.39
N ASP A 281 26.89 40.77 21.61
CA ASP A 281 26.12 40.64 22.86
C ASP A 281 25.64 41.99 23.41
N GLY A 282 26.18 43.11 22.92
CA GLY A 282 25.83 44.44 23.39
C GLY A 282 26.97 45.44 23.24
N ILE A 283 26.69 46.68 23.62
CA ILE A 283 27.69 47.75 23.62
C ILE A 283 27.91 48.23 25.05
N THR A 284 29.16 48.36 25.42
CA THR A 284 29.57 48.93 26.70
C THR A 284 30.34 50.21 26.46
N LEU A 285 29.89 51.32 27.03
CA LEU A 285 30.56 52.62 26.97
C LEU A 285 31.05 53.02 28.36
N LEU A 286 32.27 53.51 28.45
CA LEU A 286 32.88 54.00 29.68
C LEU A 286 33.01 55.52 29.62
N TYR A 287 32.41 56.20 30.57
CA TYR A 287 32.49 57.65 30.73
C TYR A 287 33.27 58.03 31.97
N GLN A 288 34.01 59.12 31.88
CA GLN A 288 34.75 59.73 32.99
C GLN A 288 34.25 61.16 33.23
N ILE A 289 34.11 61.52 34.50
CA ILE A 289 33.65 62.84 34.92
C ILE A 289 34.66 63.93 34.52
N MET A 290 34.17 65.06 33.99
CA MET A 290 34.96 66.27 33.76
C MET A 290 34.70 67.31 34.86
N PRO A 291 35.54 68.34 35.01
CA PRO A 291 35.30 69.43 35.95
C PRO A 291 33.90 70.04 35.78
N GLY A 292 33.15 70.15 36.89
CA GLY A 292 31.77 70.63 36.91
C GLY A 292 30.69 69.58 36.60
N GLY A 293 31.06 68.33 36.30
CA GLY A 293 30.11 67.23 36.15
C GLY A 293 29.59 66.70 37.49
N THR A 294 28.39 66.13 37.46
CA THR A 294 27.77 65.46 38.62
C THR A 294 27.22 64.09 38.21
N VAL A 295 27.10 63.18 39.18
CA VAL A 295 26.49 61.85 38.99
C VAL A 295 25.02 62.00 38.58
N GLU A 296 24.29 62.91 39.22
CA GLU A 296 22.88 63.20 38.93
C GLU A 296 22.69 63.73 37.50
N GLY A 297 23.53 64.68 37.08
CA GLY A 297 23.47 65.23 35.73
C GLY A 297 23.75 64.17 34.65
N PHE A 298 24.70 63.27 34.91
CA PHE A 298 24.99 62.17 33.99
C PHE A 298 23.86 61.13 33.95
N LEU A 299 23.27 60.80 35.09
CA LEU A 299 22.11 59.92 35.16
C LEU A 299 20.95 60.46 34.31
N ALA A 300 20.59 61.73 34.50
CA ALA A 300 19.51 62.37 33.75
C ALA A 300 19.78 62.35 32.24
N ARG A 301 21.01 62.70 31.82
CA ARG A 301 21.40 62.69 30.39
C ARG A 301 21.46 61.29 29.80
N SER A 302 21.93 60.30 30.56
CA SER A 302 21.94 58.90 30.12
C SER A 302 20.52 58.38 29.87
N GLN A 303 19.57 58.73 30.74
CA GLN A 303 18.16 58.37 30.55
C GLN A 303 17.53 59.08 29.35
N GLU A 304 17.83 60.37 29.14
CA GLU A 304 17.33 61.14 28.01
C GLU A 304 17.86 60.61 26.66
N VAL A 305 19.15 60.28 26.58
CA VAL A 305 19.81 59.94 25.32
C VAL A 305 19.75 58.46 25.00
N PHE A 306 19.96 57.60 26.01
CA PHE A 306 20.04 56.14 25.82
C PHE A 306 18.87 55.38 26.43
N GLY A 307 18.05 56.01 27.28
CA GLY A 307 16.98 55.32 28.01
C GLY A 307 17.48 54.33 29.06
N VAL A 308 18.76 54.40 29.46
CA VAL A 308 19.38 53.45 30.40
C VAL A 308 19.96 54.14 31.62
N THR A 309 19.99 53.41 32.73
CA THR A 309 20.61 53.85 33.97
C THR A 309 22.09 53.44 33.99
N PRO A 310 23.04 54.39 34.11
CA PRO A 310 24.46 54.08 34.15
C PRO A 310 24.87 53.43 35.48
N VAL A 311 25.90 52.59 35.43
CA VAL A 311 26.51 51.97 36.62
C VAL A 311 27.77 52.73 36.99
N PHE A 312 27.75 53.41 38.14
CA PHE A 312 28.88 54.21 38.63
C PHE A 312 29.90 53.37 39.40
N ASN A 313 31.19 53.65 39.20
CA ASN A 313 32.28 53.06 39.98
C ASN A 313 32.41 53.79 41.34
N LEU A 314 31.72 53.27 42.36
CA LEU A 314 31.72 53.88 43.70
C LEU A 314 33.09 53.78 44.41
N LYS A 315 33.93 52.81 44.06
CA LYS A 315 35.26 52.64 44.68
C LYS A 315 36.21 53.80 44.34
N GLU A 316 36.00 54.42 43.18
CA GLU A 316 36.77 55.58 42.71
C GLU A 316 36.00 56.90 42.90
N GLY A 317 35.13 56.95 43.91
CA GLY A 317 34.35 58.15 44.23
C GLY A 317 33.30 58.50 43.18
N GLY A 318 32.84 57.52 42.38
CA GLY A 318 31.82 57.73 41.37
C GLY A 318 32.29 58.58 40.20
N ARG A 319 33.60 58.58 39.90
CA ARG A 319 34.21 59.38 38.82
C ARG A 319 34.20 58.69 37.45
N GLU A 320 33.84 57.41 37.44
CA GLU A 320 33.65 56.62 36.23
C GLU A 320 32.26 56.00 36.21
N ALA A 321 31.68 55.89 35.02
CA ALA A 321 30.36 55.32 34.81
C ALA A 321 30.34 54.44 33.57
N ARG A 322 29.64 53.31 33.67
CA ARG A 322 29.44 52.37 32.57
C ARG A 322 28.00 52.42 32.08
N ILE A 323 27.84 52.55 30.77
CA ILE A 323 26.56 52.44 30.06
C ILE A 323 26.58 51.13 29.29
N SER A 324 25.52 50.32 29.44
CA SER A 324 25.33 49.07 28.70
C SER A 324 24.11 49.20 27.81
N LEU A 325 24.31 49.09 26.50
CA LEU A 325 23.27 49.17 25.49
C LEU A 325 22.96 47.78 24.94
N PRO A 326 21.70 47.52 24.55
CA PRO A 326 21.31 46.22 24.02
C PRO A 326 22.05 45.89 22.71
N PRO A 327 22.17 44.59 22.38
CA PRO A 327 22.77 44.13 21.14
C PRO A 327 22.02 44.66 19.91
N PRO A 328 22.68 44.70 18.73
CA PRO A 328 22.01 45.03 17.48
C PRO A 328 20.91 44.02 17.15
N ASP A 329 19.89 44.48 16.41
CA ASP A 329 18.99 43.58 15.70
C ASP A 329 19.81 42.68 14.76
N ARG A 330 19.45 41.40 14.66
CA ARG A 330 20.30 40.37 14.05
C ARG A 330 19.92 40.13 12.57
N PRO A 331 20.54 40.80 11.58
CA PRO A 331 20.50 40.29 10.21
C PRO A 331 21.39 39.05 10.15
N LEU A 332 20.75 37.88 10.13
CA LEU A 332 21.42 36.60 9.99
C LEU A 332 21.58 36.28 8.50
N ARG A 333 22.78 35.85 8.10
CA ARG A 333 23.07 35.47 6.72
C ARG A 333 23.91 34.20 6.69
N ASP A 334 23.43 33.21 5.94
CA ASP A 334 24.15 31.96 5.65
C ASP A 334 24.69 32.04 4.22
N GLU A 335 25.72 32.87 4.04
CA GLU A 335 26.38 33.01 2.74
C GLU A 335 27.29 31.82 2.41
N ALA A 336 27.44 31.52 1.11
CA ALA A 336 28.49 30.63 0.64
C ALA A 336 29.85 31.33 0.78
N VAL A 337 30.77 30.72 1.53
CA VAL A 337 32.10 31.26 1.76
C VAL A 337 33.08 30.80 0.68
N PRO A 338 34.04 31.65 0.26
CA PRO A 338 35.09 31.25 -0.68
C PRO A 338 36.07 30.22 -0.11
N ASP A 339 36.86 29.61 -0.98
CA ASP A 339 38.02 28.76 -0.60
C ASP A 339 38.99 29.52 0.33
N SER A 340 39.60 28.81 1.28
CA SER A 340 40.54 29.38 2.25
C SER A 340 41.64 30.24 1.64
N SER A 341 42.25 29.82 0.53
CA SER A 341 43.31 30.59 -0.12
C SER A 341 42.77 31.89 -0.70
N LEU A 342 41.64 31.82 -1.43
CA LEU A 342 41.04 32.99 -2.05
C LEU A 342 40.51 33.98 -1.00
N GLN A 343 39.91 33.45 0.07
CA GLN A 343 39.36 34.22 1.17
C GLN A 343 40.45 35.01 1.90
N LEU A 344 41.53 34.35 2.30
CA LEU A 344 42.64 34.99 3.01
C LEU A 344 43.36 36.00 2.10
N ILE A 345 43.63 35.66 0.83
CA ILE A 345 44.25 36.59 -0.13
C ILE A 345 43.41 37.85 -0.29
N ARG A 346 42.09 37.71 -0.46
CA ARG A 346 41.16 38.84 -0.60
C ARG A 346 41.23 39.78 0.60
N ILE A 347 41.12 39.22 1.80
CA ILE A 347 41.08 40.00 3.04
C ILE A 347 42.45 40.62 3.35
N LEU A 348 43.53 39.85 3.28
CA LEU A 348 44.88 40.37 3.49
C LEU A 348 45.22 41.47 2.49
N SER A 349 44.91 41.28 1.20
CA SER A 349 45.16 42.29 0.17
C SER A 349 44.40 43.59 0.45
N TRP A 350 43.17 43.49 0.97
CA TRP A 350 42.37 44.67 1.34
C TRP A 350 43.03 45.48 2.45
N PHE A 351 43.38 44.84 3.57
CA PHE A 351 44.00 45.54 4.71
C PHE A 351 45.43 45.99 4.42
N GLN A 352 46.19 45.24 3.60
CA GLN A 352 47.52 45.63 3.15
C GLN A 352 47.51 46.90 2.29
N ARG A 353 46.50 47.10 1.43
CA ARG A 353 46.31 48.36 0.68
C ARG A 353 46.11 49.57 1.60
N GLN A 354 45.55 49.33 2.77
CA GLN A 354 45.36 50.33 3.82
C GLN A 354 46.54 50.37 4.82
N GLN A 355 47.63 49.65 4.55
CA GLN A 355 48.82 49.54 5.41
C GLN A 355 48.53 48.98 6.81
N ILE A 356 47.52 48.12 6.94
CA ILE A 356 47.16 47.44 8.18
C ILE A 356 47.63 45.99 8.14
N THR A 357 48.34 45.59 9.20
CA THR A 357 48.77 44.21 9.39
C THR A 357 47.78 43.48 10.28
N LEU A 358 47.14 42.45 9.72
CA LEU A 358 46.29 41.54 10.47
C LEU A 358 47.14 40.49 11.19
N ASN A 359 46.85 40.25 12.47
CA ASN A 359 47.28 39.04 13.16
C ASN A 359 46.21 37.97 12.94
N ILE A 360 46.52 36.92 12.18
CA ILE A 360 45.58 35.84 11.86
C ILE A 360 46.08 34.54 12.50
N THR A 361 45.19 33.84 13.19
CA THR A 361 45.45 32.55 13.80
C THR A 361 44.46 31.51 13.29
N ASP A 362 44.97 30.35 12.90
CA ASP A 362 44.15 29.21 12.50
C ASP A 362 43.49 28.58 13.74
N VAL A 363 42.17 28.45 13.72
CA VAL A 363 41.42 27.81 14.79
C VAL A 363 41.32 26.33 14.47
N ALA A 364 42.14 25.55 15.19
CA ALA A 364 42.20 24.10 15.01
C ALA A 364 40.81 23.45 15.07
N MET A 365 40.49 22.67 14.05
CA MET A 365 39.23 21.93 13.99
C MET A 365 39.17 20.95 15.18
N PRO A 366 38.03 20.88 15.89
CA PRO A 366 37.87 19.92 16.98
C PRO A 366 38.05 18.50 16.44
N PRO A 367 38.65 17.59 17.23
CA PRO A 367 38.86 16.21 16.80
C PRO A 367 37.53 15.55 16.47
N VAL A 368 37.49 14.87 15.32
CA VAL A 368 36.32 14.14 14.86
C VAL A 368 36.05 12.98 15.83
N LEU A 369 34.98 13.09 16.61
CA LEU A 369 34.55 12.01 17.50
C LEU A 369 33.93 10.87 16.67
N PRO A 370 34.21 9.60 16.98
CA PRO A 370 33.55 8.48 16.32
C PRO A 370 32.03 8.56 16.58
N GLY A 371 31.24 8.53 15.50
CA GLY A 371 29.78 8.56 15.59
C GLY A 371 29.26 7.38 16.42
N SER A 372 28.26 7.60 17.27
CA SER A 372 27.58 6.48 17.92
C SER A 372 26.75 5.76 16.84
N ASN A 373 26.76 4.42 16.86
CA ASN A 373 25.92 3.57 16.01
C ASN A 373 26.30 3.45 14.51
N GLY A 374 27.57 3.66 14.14
CA GLY A 374 28.05 3.36 12.78
C GLY A 374 27.62 4.37 11.71
N GLU A 375 27.09 5.53 12.10
CA GLU A 375 26.91 6.67 11.21
C GLU A 375 28.28 7.31 10.89
N PRO A 376 28.50 7.75 9.63
CA PRO A 376 29.72 8.47 9.29
C PRO A 376 29.81 9.74 10.15
N PRO A 377 31.01 10.10 10.63
CA PRO A 377 31.18 11.28 11.45
C PRO A 377 30.70 12.53 10.69
N PRO A 378 30.15 13.53 11.40
CA PRO A 378 29.74 14.76 10.76
C PRO A 378 30.96 15.46 10.14
N VAL A 379 30.77 16.01 8.94
CA VAL A 379 31.83 16.69 8.19
C VAL A 379 31.71 18.18 8.45
N GLN A 380 32.83 18.80 8.84
CA GLN A 380 32.97 20.25 8.84
C GLN A 380 33.59 20.64 7.50
N ASP A 381 32.82 21.31 6.64
CA ASP A 381 33.26 21.75 5.31
C ASP A 381 33.76 23.20 5.28
N TRP A 382 34.10 23.74 6.45
CA TRP A 382 34.58 25.10 6.64
C TRP A 382 35.75 25.17 7.63
N GLN A 383 36.58 26.20 7.46
CA GLN A 383 37.69 26.56 8.35
C GLN A 383 37.38 27.92 9.01
N GLU A 384 37.85 28.09 10.25
CA GLU A 384 37.73 29.32 11.01
C GLU A 384 39.13 29.87 11.28
N TYR A 385 39.31 31.16 10.99
CA TYR A 385 40.51 31.90 11.35
C TYR A 385 40.10 33.06 12.26
N ALA A 386 40.74 33.19 13.41
CA ALA A 386 40.59 34.37 14.23
C ALA A 386 41.53 35.45 13.72
N PHE A 387 41.06 36.70 13.68
CA PHE A 387 41.91 37.84 13.33
C PHE A 387 41.79 38.97 14.34
N SER A 388 42.88 39.70 14.51
CA SER A 388 42.89 40.95 15.25
C SER A 388 43.86 41.96 14.65
N PHE A 389 43.55 43.24 14.83
CA PHE A 389 44.47 44.33 14.51
C PHE A 389 44.10 45.59 15.30
N SER A 390 45.04 46.51 15.37
CA SER A 390 44.83 47.86 15.93
C SER A 390 45.17 48.91 14.89
N ALA A 391 44.35 49.95 14.79
CA ALA A 391 44.49 51.02 13.81
C ALA A 391 44.05 52.38 14.40
N PRO A 392 44.53 53.51 13.85
CA PRO A 392 44.09 54.84 14.27
C PRO A 392 42.74 55.25 13.66
N LEU A 393 42.16 54.42 12.79
CA LEU A 393 40.88 54.68 12.12
C LEU A 393 39.80 53.70 12.59
N PRO A 394 38.53 54.15 12.68
CA PRO A 394 37.41 53.30 13.07
C PRO A 394 37.08 52.24 12.00
N ALA A 395 36.48 51.13 12.44
CA ALA A 395 36.13 50.01 11.59
C ALA A 395 35.22 50.39 10.41
N ILE A 396 34.32 51.37 10.55
CA ILE A 396 33.46 51.84 9.46
C ILE A 396 34.25 52.30 8.24
N ILE A 397 35.42 52.94 8.44
CA ILE A 397 36.27 53.41 7.35
C ILE A 397 37.08 52.25 6.77
N LEU A 398 37.59 51.37 7.63
CA LEU A 398 38.48 50.29 7.23
C LEU A 398 37.76 49.19 6.45
N PHE A 399 36.49 48.95 6.76
CA PHE A 399 35.65 47.95 6.11
C PHE A 399 34.80 48.51 4.95
N ASP A 400 34.84 49.83 4.70
CA ASP A 400 34.03 50.45 3.64
C ASP A 400 34.38 49.90 2.26
N GLY A 401 33.42 49.23 1.61
CA GLY A 401 33.61 48.59 0.30
C GLY A 401 34.31 47.23 0.33
N LEU A 402 34.64 46.69 1.51
CA LEU A 402 35.10 45.31 1.64
C LEU A 402 33.92 44.34 1.45
N ASP A 403 34.12 43.30 0.66
CA ASP A 403 33.21 42.15 0.63
C ASP A 403 33.33 41.37 1.94
N GLU A 404 32.33 41.55 2.82
CA GLU A 404 32.24 40.93 4.15
C GLU A 404 31.77 39.46 4.14
N THR A 405 31.62 38.82 2.98
CA THR A 405 31.24 37.40 2.87
C THR A 405 32.17 36.53 3.72
N GLY A 406 31.62 35.83 4.72
CA GLY A 406 32.38 34.98 5.64
C GLY A 406 33.15 35.72 6.73
N ILE A 407 32.94 37.03 6.93
CA ILE A 407 33.58 37.80 8.00
C ILE A 407 32.56 38.05 9.12
N ARG A 408 32.95 37.80 10.36
CA ARG A 408 32.13 38.07 11.55
C ARG A 408 32.98 38.77 12.61
N LEU A 409 32.51 39.90 13.11
CA LEU A 409 33.23 40.69 14.11
C LEU A 409 32.81 40.25 15.51
N THR A 410 33.79 40.02 16.37
CA THR A 410 33.55 39.58 17.76
C THR A 410 33.67 40.74 18.73
N ARG A 411 34.57 41.69 18.45
CA ARG A 411 34.81 42.84 19.31
C ARG A 411 35.36 44.04 18.54
N LEU A 412 34.76 45.20 18.76
CA LEU A 412 35.28 46.50 18.35
C LEU A 412 35.52 47.31 19.60
N THR A 413 36.78 47.60 19.90
CA THR A 413 37.17 48.42 21.06
C THR A 413 37.73 49.74 20.57
N PHE A 414 37.35 50.83 21.22
CA PHE A 414 37.98 52.12 21.03
C PHE A 414 38.32 52.73 22.38
N GLU A 415 39.45 53.40 22.44
CA GLU A 415 39.95 54.05 23.66
C GLU A 415 40.52 55.42 23.31
N LEU A 416 40.15 56.42 24.10
CA LEU A 416 40.62 57.80 23.93
C LEU A 416 41.93 57.99 24.70
N ASN A 417 43.03 57.97 23.97
CA ASN A 417 44.37 58.22 24.49
C ASN A 417 44.76 59.68 24.24
N GLY A 418 44.56 60.52 25.26
CA GLY A 418 44.75 61.96 25.15
C GLY A 418 43.67 62.60 24.28
N SER A 419 44.04 63.03 23.06
CA SER A 419 43.11 63.61 22.07
C SER A 419 42.83 62.70 20.88
N ALA A 420 43.45 61.51 20.83
CA ALA A 420 43.33 60.59 19.70
C ALA A 420 42.68 59.26 20.15
N PHE A 421 41.83 58.71 19.30
CA PHE A 421 41.27 57.37 19.51
C PHE A 421 42.20 56.30 18.95
N SER A 422 42.40 55.24 19.73
CA SER A 422 42.97 53.97 19.25
C SER A 422 41.86 52.94 19.11
N TYR A 423 41.77 52.30 17.95
CA TYR A 423 40.78 51.28 17.65
C TYR A 423 41.44 49.91 17.58
N THR A 424 40.80 48.92 18.19
CA THR A 424 41.19 47.50 18.10
C THR A 424 39.98 46.71 17.62
N THR A 425 40.19 45.93 16.56
CA THR A 425 39.15 45.11 15.93
C THR A 425 39.55 43.65 16.05
N GLU A 426 38.62 42.83 16.54
CA GLU A 426 38.73 41.38 16.62
C GLU A 426 37.55 40.74 15.87
N GLY A 427 37.82 39.62 15.21
CA GLY A 427 36.80 38.90 14.50
C GLY A 427 37.25 37.52 14.05
N LYS A 428 36.41 36.93 13.22
CA LYS A 428 36.55 35.62 12.62
C LYS A 428 36.37 35.71 11.11
N ILE A 429 37.15 34.89 10.41
CA ILE A 429 37.05 34.67 8.97
C ILE A 429 36.68 33.21 8.78
N TYR A 430 35.59 32.99 8.08
CA TYR A 430 35.12 31.69 7.65
C TYR A 430 35.46 31.47 6.18
N ALA A 431 35.96 30.28 5.88
CA ALA A 431 36.30 29.86 4.53
C ALA A 431 35.88 28.40 4.28
N SER A 432 35.71 28.04 3.02
CA SER A 432 35.39 26.68 2.60
C SER A 432 36.63 25.79 2.73
N ALA A 433 36.48 24.63 3.36
CA ALA A 433 37.53 23.63 3.56
C ALA A 433 37.59 22.58 2.43
N LYS A 434 36.95 22.86 1.29
CA LYS A 434 36.74 21.92 0.19
C LYS A 434 37.94 21.76 -0.74
#